data_AF-A0A958QSW5-F1
#
_entry.id   AF-A0A958QSW5-F1
#
_cell.length_a   1.000
_cell.length_b   1.000
_cell.length_c   1.000
_cell.angle_alpha   90.00
_cell.angle_beta   90.00
_cell.angle_gamma   90.00
#
_symmetry.space_group_name_H-M   'P 1'
#
loop_
_entity.id
_entity.type
_entity.pdbx_description
1 polymer ?
#
loop_
_entity_poly.entity_id
_entity_poly.type
_entity_poly.pdbx_seq_one_letter_code
_entity_poly.pdbx_strand_id
1 'polypeptide(L)'
;MKNYGILPPLGLHFNILKSLLSLFAKNQVSDLYRGLLDLPLECPPELTLHVANTLGEIEEAFALVHSEYWEHGYIDKKPKEMFLTKFNLLPTSSVVVAKWKNEVVGTCCLVNDGPFGLPSEGLFRFDELRTDRDKKIAEATLFAVKENFENVVTWPLLKFFYELSRRVHNIDTLVFALPDDKNLIEIFKSLFFCKALQKHAYTPHPCLNYGAIRLFQLDFATTQMMLIKKYWKKPIQKDLFNFLHNLEYTNFEFPHESIHQWSASQLKELLTNSDELIDSLSEYEKLCLKQFYQEPIYDNILPTYNLEVIKTEERKKILDLKTPSSNLVPLHKIAFFNREIRFKAEADGFISSQVAQQTPIKIIDISLNGMRVQCSQSLKVGQPYTLKTDIGNNSIEIAIRTIWAKKESNIYGFRIEDQSKSWRQVIHYLIEKEQAS
;
A
#
# COMPACT_ATOMS: atom_id res chain seq x y z
N MET A 1 -0.02 -21.41 2.00
CA MET A 1 -0.24 -21.34 0.53
C MET A 1 0.27 -20.00 -0.01
N LYS A 2 0.76 -19.92 -1.25
CA LYS A 2 1.23 -18.64 -1.83
C LYS A 2 0.01 -17.82 -2.26
N ASN A 3 -0.30 -16.79 -1.49
CA ASN A 3 -1.49 -15.96 -1.64
C ASN A 3 -1.28 -14.89 -2.73
N TYR A 4 -1.86 -15.11 -3.91
CA TYR A 4 -1.84 -14.13 -5.00
C TYR A 4 -3.22 -13.49 -5.13
N GLY A 5 -3.29 -12.18 -4.96
CA GLY A 5 -4.51 -11.39 -5.11
C GLY A 5 -4.67 -10.92 -6.54
N ILE A 6 -5.67 -11.41 -7.26
CA ILE A 6 -5.96 -11.05 -8.66
C ILE A 6 -7.36 -10.44 -8.70
N LEU A 7 -7.62 -9.40 -9.50
CA LEU A 7 -8.99 -8.97 -9.79
C LEU A 7 -9.65 -9.96 -10.78
N PRO A 8 -10.84 -10.52 -10.48
CA PRO A 8 -11.60 -11.30 -11.45
C PRO A 8 -12.08 -10.37 -12.59
N PRO A 9 -12.37 -10.94 -13.76
CA PRO A 9 -12.86 -10.19 -14.91
C PRO A 9 -14.20 -9.53 -14.57
N LEU A 10 -14.33 -8.25 -14.91
CA LEU A 10 -15.61 -7.53 -14.90
C LEU A 10 -16.62 -8.27 -15.80
N GLY A 11 -17.78 -8.63 -15.25
CA GLY A 11 -18.77 -9.46 -15.92
C GLY A 11 -19.55 -8.85 -17.08
N LEU A 12 -19.90 -9.79 -17.96
CA LEU A 12 -21.00 -9.97 -18.93
C LEU A 12 -21.42 -8.97 -20.02
N HIS A 13 -21.21 -7.65 -19.96
CA HIS A 13 -21.77 -6.79 -21.03
C HIS A 13 -20.99 -6.74 -22.37
N PHE A 14 -19.81 -7.35 -22.45
CA PHE A 14 -18.94 -7.22 -23.63
C PHE A 14 -18.93 -8.41 -24.60
N ASN A 15 -19.64 -9.51 -24.32
CA ASN A 15 -19.54 -10.75 -25.10
C ASN A 15 -19.97 -10.60 -26.57
N ILE A 16 -20.93 -9.72 -26.87
CA ILE A 16 -21.47 -9.53 -28.24
C ILE A 16 -20.52 -8.69 -29.12
N LEU A 17 -19.67 -7.83 -28.53
CA LEU A 17 -18.71 -7.00 -29.26
C LEU A 17 -17.40 -7.72 -29.64
N LYS A 18 -17.13 -8.89 -29.03
CA LYS A 18 -15.87 -9.64 -29.17
C LYS A 18 -15.55 -10.06 -30.61
N SER A 19 -16.55 -10.46 -31.39
CA SER A 19 -16.34 -10.98 -32.75
C SER A 19 -16.17 -9.89 -33.81
N LEU A 20 -16.69 -8.69 -33.57
CA LEU A 20 -16.68 -7.59 -34.55
C LEU A 20 -15.45 -6.69 -34.40
N LEU A 21 -14.89 -6.62 -33.19
CA LEU A 21 -13.76 -5.74 -32.85
C LEU A 21 -12.40 -6.23 -33.35
N SER A 22 -12.26 -7.52 -33.67
CA SER A 22 -11.00 -8.10 -34.17
C SER A 22 -10.60 -7.60 -35.57
N LEU A 23 -11.49 -6.90 -36.28
CA LEU A 23 -11.30 -6.39 -37.63
C LEU A 23 -10.79 -4.93 -37.69
N PHE A 24 -10.71 -4.23 -36.56
CA PHE A 24 -10.35 -2.81 -36.51
C PHE A 24 -8.91 -2.58 -36.02
N ALA A 25 -8.28 -1.49 -36.49
CA ALA A 25 -6.96 -1.08 -36.00
C ALA A 25 -7.05 -0.66 -34.51
N LYS A 26 -5.99 -0.93 -33.71
CA LYS A 26 -6.00 -0.69 -32.25
C LYS A 26 -6.51 0.69 -31.82
N ASN A 27 -6.11 1.76 -32.52
CA ASN A 27 -6.54 3.12 -32.19
C ASN A 27 -8.05 3.33 -32.41
N GLN A 28 -8.65 2.68 -33.41
CA GLN A 28 -10.10 2.73 -33.68
C GLN A 28 -10.88 1.93 -32.63
N VAL A 29 -10.30 0.83 -32.14
CA VAL A 29 -10.87 0.03 -31.06
C VAL A 29 -10.92 0.82 -29.74
N SER A 30 -9.85 1.56 -29.40
CA SER A 30 -9.85 2.40 -28.19
C SER A 30 -10.89 3.52 -28.24
N ASP A 31 -11.07 4.18 -29.39
CA ASP A 31 -12.11 5.21 -29.54
C ASP A 31 -13.52 4.61 -29.44
N LEU A 32 -13.74 3.38 -29.94
CA LEU A 32 -15.01 2.69 -29.78
C LEU A 32 -15.32 2.38 -28.32
N TYR A 33 -14.38 1.76 -27.58
CA TYR A 33 -14.60 1.45 -26.16
C TYR A 33 -14.91 2.72 -25.35
N ARG A 34 -14.24 3.84 -25.65
CA ARG A 34 -14.56 5.14 -25.05
C ARG A 34 -15.95 5.64 -25.42
N GLY A 35 -16.37 5.46 -26.68
CA GLY A 35 -17.71 5.83 -27.14
C GLY A 35 -18.82 5.02 -26.48
N LEU A 36 -18.53 3.77 -26.09
CA LEU A 36 -19.48 2.86 -25.43
C LEU A 36 -19.67 3.12 -23.94
N LEU A 37 -18.80 3.91 -23.29
CA LEU A 37 -18.91 4.24 -21.86
C LEU A 37 -20.32 4.72 -21.51
N ASP A 38 -20.92 4.27 -20.44
CA ASP A 38 -22.15 4.88 -19.92
C ASP A 38 -22.01 4.95 -18.41
N LEU A 39 -21.62 6.13 -17.93
CA LEU A 39 -21.24 6.34 -16.55
C LEU A 39 -22.48 6.69 -15.72
N PRO A 40 -22.70 6.01 -14.58
CA PRO A 40 -23.77 6.40 -13.68
C PRO A 40 -23.47 7.82 -13.16
N LEU A 41 -24.49 8.67 -13.13
CA LEU A 41 -24.39 10.03 -12.59
C LEU A 41 -24.83 10.10 -11.13
N GLU A 42 -25.55 9.07 -10.68
CA GLU A 42 -26.06 8.93 -9.33
C GLU A 42 -25.68 7.54 -8.81
N CYS A 43 -25.38 7.47 -7.52
CA CYS A 43 -25.28 6.21 -6.82
C CYS A 43 -26.67 5.82 -6.32
N PRO A 44 -27.11 4.56 -6.50
CA PRO A 44 -28.36 4.10 -5.91
C PRO A 44 -28.40 4.40 -4.40
N PRO A 45 -29.53 4.90 -3.86
CA PRO A 45 -29.61 5.29 -2.45
C PRO A 45 -29.40 4.11 -1.49
N GLU A 46 -29.70 2.88 -1.91
CA GLU A 46 -29.47 1.66 -1.15
C GLU A 46 -28.01 1.20 -1.14
N LEU A 47 -27.18 1.72 -2.04
CA LEU A 47 -25.78 1.35 -2.19
C LEU A 47 -24.90 2.31 -1.37
N THR A 48 -24.12 1.76 -0.45
CA THR A 48 -23.12 2.48 0.36
C THR A 48 -21.74 1.88 0.13
N LEU A 49 -20.70 2.71 0.09
CA LEU A 49 -19.32 2.27 -0.06
C LEU A 49 -18.43 2.88 1.01
N HIS A 50 -17.64 2.04 1.66
CA HIS A 50 -16.71 2.46 2.71
C HIS A 50 -15.58 1.44 2.89
N VAL A 51 -14.59 1.81 3.70
CA VAL A 51 -13.60 0.85 4.19
C VAL A 51 -14.21 0.07 5.36
N ALA A 52 -14.23 -1.26 5.26
CA ALA A 52 -14.81 -2.14 6.27
C ALA A 52 -14.29 -1.81 7.67
N ASN A 53 -15.20 -1.68 8.63
CA ASN A 53 -14.87 -1.26 10.00
C ASN A 53 -15.38 -2.25 11.06
N THR A 54 -16.22 -3.20 10.68
CA THR A 54 -16.69 -4.28 11.55
C THR A 54 -16.12 -5.63 11.13
N LEU A 55 -16.04 -6.57 12.07
CA LEU A 55 -15.66 -7.95 11.77
C LEU A 55 -16.62 -8.58 10.73
N GLY A 56 -17.93 -8.42 10.91
CA GLY A 56 -18.93 -9.00 10.02
C GLY A 56 -18.78 -8.54 8.57
N GLU A 57 -18.46 -7.26 8.33
CA GLU A 57 -18.21 -6.76 6.97
C GLU A 57 -16.98 -7.40 6.31
N ILE A 58 -15.94 -7.67 7.10
CA ILE A 58 -14.72 -8.33 6.61
C ILE A 58 -15.01 -9.80 6.28
N GLU A 59 -15.73 -10.47 7.16
CA GLU A 59 -16.14 -11.86 6.97
C GLU A 59 -17.02 -11.99 5.72
N GLU A 60 -18.01 -11.12 5.55
CA GLU A 60 -18.86 -11.09 4.35
C GLU A 60 -18.05 -10.78 3.09
N ALA A 61 -17.11 -9.82 3.14
CA ALA A 61 -16.25 -9.50 2.00
C ALA A 61 -15.39 -10.70 1.58
N PHE A 62 -14.70 -11.36 2.51
CA PHE A 62 -13.83 -12.49 2.16
C PHE A 62 -14.61 -13.76 1.84
N ALA A 63 -15.81 -13.94 2.40
CA ALA A 63 -16.74 -14.98 1.96
C ALA A 63 -17.23 -14.72 0.53
N LEU A 64 -17.52 -13.47 0.17
CA LEU A 64 -17.89 -13.08 -1.19
C LEU A 64 -16.76 -13.35 -2.19
N VAL A 65 -15.52 -12.98 -1.84
CA VAL A 65 -14.35 -13.30 -2.70
C VAL A 65 -14.23 -14.80 -2.90
N HIS A 66 -14.34 -15.59 -1.82
CA HIS A 66 -14.29 -17.04 -1.93
C HIS A 66 -15.41 -17.59 -2.82
N SER A 67 -16.67 -17.17 -2.62
CA SER A 67 -17.80 -17.68 -3.40
C SER A 67 -17.65 -17.35 -4.88
N GLU A 68 -17.38 -16.09 -5.21
CA GLU A 68 -17.22 -15.66 -6.60
C GLU A 68 -16.05 -16.36 -7.28
N TYR A 69 -14.92 -16.51 -6.58
CA TYR A 69 -13.74 -17.15 -7.17
C TYR A 69 -13.96 -18.65 -7.38
N TRP A 70 -14.64 -19.30 -6.44
CA TRP A 70 -14.98 -20.70 -6.58
C TRP A 70 -15.98 -20.94 -7.73
N GLU A 71 -17.03 -20.12 -7.82
CA GLU A 71 -18.05 -20.21 -8.88
C GLU A 71 -17.45 -19.99 -10.28
N HIS A 72 -16.47 -19.09 -10.39
CA HIS A 72 -15.72 -18.85 -11.63
C HIS A 72 -14.59 -19.86 -11.88
N GLY A 73 -14.41 -20.85 -11.01
CA GLY A 73 -13.40 -21.91 -11.15
C GLY A 73 -11.96 -21.44 -10.95
N TYR A 74 -11.74 -20.34 -10.25
CA TYR A 74 -10.43 -19.75 -9.98
C TYR A 74 -9.68 -20.39 -8.82
N ILE A 75 -10.43 -20.94 -7.88
CA ILE A 75 -9.91 -21.64 -6.71
C ILE A 75 -10.60 -22.99 -6.59
N ASP A 76 -9.93 -23.96 -5.98
CA ASP A 76 -10.55 -25.23 -5.64
C ASP A 76 -11.61 -25.04 -4.54
N LYS A 77 -12.64 -25.89 -4.56
CA LYS A 77 -13.71 -25.83 -3.56
C LYS A 77 -13.16 -26.14 -2.18
N LYS A 78 -12.98 -25.11 -1.35
CA LYS A 78 -12.86 -25.28 0.09
C LYS A 78 -14.25 -25.18 0.75
N PRO A 79 -14.54 -25.97 1.79
CA PRO A 79 -15.82 -25.91 2.48
C PRO A 79 -15.99 -24.57 3.20
N LYS A 80 -16.67 -23.60 2.56
CA LYS A 80 -17.06 -22.28 3.10
C LYS A 80 -16.03 -21.68 4.08
N GLU A 81 -14.88 -21.31 3.54
CA GLU A 81 -13.87 -20.52 4.25
C GLU A 81 -13.81 -19.12 3.63
N MET A 82 -13.37 -18.15 4.40
CA MET A 82 -13.05 -16.80 3.92
C MET A 82 -11.80 -16.84 3.04
N PHE A 83 -11.75 -16.05 1.95
CA PHE A 83 -10.51 -15.84 1.20
C PHE A 83 -9.65 -14.74 1.86
N LEU A 84 -8.95 -15.10 2.95
CA LEU A 84 -8.05 -14.20 3.67
C LEU A 84 -6.59 -14.39 3.21
N THR A 85 -5.87 -13.29 2.99
CA THR A 85 -4.43 -13.34 2.69
C THR A 85 -3.59 -12.65 3.78
N LYS A 86 -2.29 -12.94 3.81
CA LYS A 86 -1.35 -12.33 4.77
C LYS A 86 -1.33 -10.81 4.68
N PHE A 87 -1.55 -10.26 3.48
CA PHE A 87 -1.55 -8.82 3.26
C PHE A 87 -2.74 -8.13 3.96
N ASN A 88 -3.85 -8.84 4.16
CA ASN A 88 -5.01 -8.31 4.87
C ASN A 88 -4.80 -8.21 6.39
N LEU A 89 -3.73 -8.79 6.92
CA LEU A 89 -3.34 -8.63 8.33
C LEU A 89 -2.63 -7.28 8.58
N LEU A 90 -2.15 -6.61 7.53
CA LEU A 90 -1.42 -5.36 7.66
C LEU A 90 -2.37 -4.17 7.86
N PRO A 91 -2.11 -3.27 8.81
CA PRO A 91 -2.89 -2.04 8.97
C PRO A 91 -2.81 -1.08 7.77
N THR A 92 -1.83 -1.29 6.90
CA THR A 92 -1.62 -0.52 5.66
C THR A 92 -2.45 -1.04 4.48
N SER A 93 -3.26 -2.08 4.70
CA SER A 93 -4.20 -2.60 3.72
C SER A 93 -5.62 -2.16 4.07
N SER A 94 -6.42 -1.86 3.05
CA SER A 94 -7.82 -1.48 3.23
C SER A 94 -8.73 -2.46 2.49
N VAL A 95 -9.75 -2.95 3.19
CA VAL A 95 -10.82 -3.74 2.60
C VAL A 95 -11.97 -2.79 2.31
N VAL A 96 -12.26 -2.55 1.04
CA VAL A 96 -13.40 -1.75 0.61
C VAL A 96 -14.61 -2.65 0.50
N VAL A 97 -15.74 -2.24 1.07
CA VAL A 97 -17.03 -2.92 0.95
C VAL A 97 -18.02 -2.04 0.21
N ALA A 98 -18.78 -2.65 -0.69
CA ALA A 98 -19.96 -2.08 -1.32
C ALA A 98 -21.18 -2.82 -0.76
N LYS A 99 -21.99 -2.13 0.03
CA LYS A 99 -23.15 -2.70 0.71
C LYS A 99 -24.44 -2.26 0.07
N TRP A 100 -25.28 -3.24 -0.25
CA TRP A 100 -26.66 -2.99 -0.63
C TRP A 100 -27.54 -3.20 0.60
N LYS A 101 -28.07 -2.11 1.15
CA LYS A 101 -28.67 -2.08 2.49
C LYS A 101 -27.65 -2.57 3.54
N ASN A 102 -27.81 -3.80 4.05
CA ASN A 102 -26.96 -4.35 5.11
C ASN A 102 -26.06 -5.49 4.64
N GLU A 103 -26.13 -5.91 3.38
CA GLU A 103 -25.36 -7.03 2.82
C GLU A 103 -24.19 -6.51 2.00
N VAL A 104 -22.98 -7.05 2.21
CA VAL A 104 -21.84 -6.82 1.31
C VAL A 104 -22.09 -7.52 -0.02
N VAL A 105 -22.25 -6.74 -1.10
CA VAL A 105 -22.49 -7.23 -2.47
C VAL A 105 -21.32 -6.98 -3.41
N GLY A 106 -20.31 -6.24 -2.97
CA GLY A 106 -19.06 -6.07 -3.68
C GLY A 106 -17.91 -5.72 -2.74
N THR A 107 -16.69 -6.04 -3.14
CA THR A 107 -15.48 -5.78 -2.36
C THR A 107 -14.27 -5.61 -3.26
N CYS A 108 -13.26 -4.91 -2.74
CA CYS A 108 -11.92 -4.82 -3.33
C CYS A 108 -10.92 -4.45 -2.22
N CYS A 109 -9.70 -4.95 -2.29
CA CYS A 109 -8.63 -4.65 -1.34
C CYS A 109 -7.56 -3.75 -1.95
N LEU A 110 -7.13 -2.74 -1.20
CA LEU A 110 -5.95 -1.93 -1.50
C LEU A 110 -4.82 -2.38 -0.58
N VAL A 111 -3.70 -2.84 -1.13
CA VAL A 111 -2.51 -3.24 -0.37
C VAL A 111 -1.39 -2.25 -0.68
N ASN A 112 -1.04 -1.39 0.27
CA ASN A 112 0.10 -0.49 0.11
C ASN A 112 1.41 -1.29 0.05
N ASP A 113 2.35 -0.82 -0.76
CA ASP A 113 3.71 -1.36 -0.76
C ASP A 113 4.36 -1.17 0.62
N GLY A 114 4.97 -2.23 1.15
CA GLY A 114 5.40 -2.27 2.53
C GLY A 114 6.23 -3.51 2.88
N PRO A 115 6.35 -3.83 4.18
CA PRO A 115 7.25 -4.90 4.65
C PRO A 115 6.95 -6.29 4.08
N PHE A 116 5.69 -6.60 3.75
CA PHE A 116 5.31 -7.88 3.11
C PHE A 116 5.54 -7.87 1.60
N GLY A 117 5.95 -6.73 1.02
CA GLY A 117 5.86 -6.45 -0.40
C GLY A 117 4.41 -6.38 -0.87
N LEU A 118 4.22 -6.57 -2.16
CA LEU A 118 2.93 -6.60 -2.85
C LEU A 118 2.54 -8.03 -3.24
N PRO A 119 1.24 -8.36 -3.30
CA PRO A 119 0.76 -9.70 -3.64
C PRO A 119 1.37 -10.29 -4.91
N SER A 120 1.57 -9.48 -5.94
CA SER A 120 2.08 -9.95 -7.24
C SER A 120 3.60 -10.13 -7.30
N GLU A 121 4.38 -9.78 -6.27
CA GLU A 121 5.85 -9.88 -6.30
C GLU A 121 6.41 -11.30 -6.36
N GLY A 122 5.64 -12.30 -5.93
CA GLY A 122 6.05 -13.69 -6.07
C GLY A 122 6.06 -14.18 -7.52
N LEU A 123 5.40 -13.45 -8.44
CA LEU A 123 5.28 -13.80 -9.86
C LEU A 123 5.94 -12.78 -10.77
N PHE A 124 5.95 -11.50 -10.39
CA PHE A 124 6.41 -10.39 -11.21
C PHE A 124 7.55 -9.63 -10.54
N ARG A 125 8.36 -8.96 -11.37
CA ARG A 125 9.46 -8.08 -10.97
C ARG A 125 8.94 -6.66 -10.82
N PHE A 126 9.27 -6.02 -9.70
CA PHE A 126 8.85 -4.66 -9.34
C PHE A 126 10.02 -3.66 -9.30
N ASP A 127 11.24 -4.09 -9.64
CA ASP A 127 12.44 -3.25 -9.49
C ASP A 127 12.32 -1.92 -10.23
N GLU A 128 11.75 -1.93 -11.44
CA GLU A 128 11.55 -0.73 -12.26
C GLU A 128 10.58 0.27 -11.61
N LEU A 129 9.49 -0.21 -10.99
CA LEU A 129 8.51 0.64 -10.31
C LEU A 129 9.11 1.34 -9.08
N ARG A 130 10.05 0.68 -8.41
CA ARG A 130 10.71 1.16 -7.19
C ARG A 130 12.02 1.91 -7.45
N THR A 131 12.30 2.25 -8.70
CA THR A 131 13.48 3.06 -9.07
C THR A 131 13.40 4.44 -8.41
N ASP A 132 12.20 5.04 -8.44
CA ASP A 132 11.88 6.26 -7.72
C ASP A 132 11.39 5.92 -6.32
N ARG A 133 12.22 6.16 -5.31
CA ARG A 133 11.94 5.79 -3.92
C ARG A 133 10.91 6.69 -3.25
N ASP A 134 10.59 7.85 -3.85
CA ASP A 134 9.62 8.78 -3.30
C ASP A 134 8.18 8.45 -3.77
N LYS A 135 8.02 7.58 -4.79
CA LYS A 135 6.71 7.14 -5.27
C LYS A 135 6.08 6.09 -4.35
N LYS A 136 4.83 6.35 -3.94
CA LYS A 136 3.96 5.41 -3.24
C LYS A 136 3.29 4.48 -4.23
N ILE A 137 3.48 3.18 -4.01
CA ILE A 137 2.90 2.12 -4.83
C ILE A 137 1.88 1.37 -3.97
N ALA A 138 0.77 0.96 -4.58
CA ALA A 138 -0.16 0.01 -3.97
C ALA A 138 -0.66 -0.96 -5.02
N GLU A 139 -1.15 -2.12 -4.58
CA GLU A 139 -1.79 -3.12 -5.43
C GLU A 139 -3.29 -3.20 -5.14
N ALA A 140 -4.11 -3.21 -6.19
CA ALA A 140 -5.52 -3.56 -6.12
C ALA A 140 -5.67 -5.08 -6.26
N THR A 141 -6.43 -5.67 -5.34
CA THR A 141 -6.50 -7.12 -5.14
C THR A 141 -7.89 -7.51 -4.61
N LEU A 142 -8.25 -8.79 -4.65
CA LEU A 142 -9.48 -9.35 -4.06
C LEU A 142 -10.76 -8.58 -4.48
N PHE A 143 -10.84 -8.21 -5.75
CA PHE A 143 -12.06 -7.62 -6.27
C PHE A 143 -13.12 -8.71 -6.42
N ALA A 144 -14.36 -8.47 -6.00
CA ALA A 144 -15.46 -9.38 -6.24
C ALA A 144 -16.76 -8.60 -6.20
N VAL A 145 -17.72 -8.95 -7.06
CA VAL A 145 -19.06 -8.36 -7.07
C VAL A 145 -20.03 -9.50 -7.29
N LYS A 146 -21.09 -9.55 -6.50
CA LYS A 146 -22.14 -10.55 -6.63
C LYS A 146 -22.80 -10.41 -8.01
N GLU A 147 -22.98 -11.51 -8.74
CA GLU A 147 -23.43 -11.51 -10.15
C GLU A 147 -24.62 -10.58 -10.44
N ASN A 148 -25.65 -10.59 -9.58
CA ASN A 148 -26.87 -9.77 -9.76
C ASN A 148 -26.68 -8.26 -9.48
N PHE A 149 -25.51 -7.84 -9.00
CA PHE A 149 -25.18 -6.47 -8.63
C PHE A 149 -24.13 -5.81 -9.54
N GLU A 150 -23.53 -6.54 -10.48
CA GLU A 150 -22.42 -6.05 -11.32
C GLU A 150 -22.72 -4.70 -11.99
N ASN A 151 -23.91 -4.56 -12.57
CA ASN A 151 -24.31 -3.36 -13.31
C ASN A 151 -24.49 -2.12 -12.44
N VAL A 152 -24.77 -2.31 -11.15
CA VAL A 152 -25.01 -1.22 -10.20
C VAL A 152 -23.82 -0.94 -9.29
N VAL A 153 -22.96 -1.93 -9.02
CA VAL A 153 -21.84 -1.82 -8.08
C VAL A 153 -20.51 -1.51 -8.75
N THR A 154 -20.24 -2.03 -9.95
CA THR A 154 -18.89 -2.00 -10.54
C THR A 154 -18.33 -0.59 -10.69
N TRP A 155 -19.08 0.33 -11.29
CA TRP A 155 -18.61 1.71 -11.50
C TRP A 155 -18.46 2.50 -10.20
N PRO A 156 -19.44 2.48 -9.27
CA PRO A 156 -19.25 3.05 -7.93
C PRO A 156 -18.04 2.47 -7.20
N LEU A 157 -17.84 1.15 -7.23
CA LEU A 157 -16.71 0.50 -6.56
C LEU A 157 -15.36 0.95 -7.15
N LEU A 158 -15.24 0.97 -8.47
CA LEU A 158 -14.04 1.48 -9.15
C LEU A 158 -13.77 2.96 -8.82
N LYS A 159 -14.83 3.78 -8.77
CA LYS A 159 -14.73 5.20 -8.40
C LYS A 159 -14.25 5.38 -6.97
N PHE A 160 -14.90 4.72 -6.02
CA PHE A 160 -14.52 4.78 -4.60
C PHE A 160 -13.07 4.31 -4.43
N PHE A 161 -12.70 3.20 -5.06
CA PHE A 161 -11.35 2.64 -4.97
C PHE A 161 -10.29 3.57 -5.58
N TYR A 162 -10.58 4.19 -6.73
CA TYR A 162 -9.71 5.20 -7.35
C TYR A 162 -9.49 6.41 -6.42
N GLU A 163 -10.56 6.90 -5.81
CA GLU A 163 -10.51 8.03 -4.89
C GLU A 163 -9.84 7.69 -3.56
N LEU A 164 -10.10 6.53 -2.99
CA LEU A 164 -9.43 6.03 -1.78
C LEU A 164 -7.92 5.97 -2.00
N SER A 165 -7.50 5.36 -3.11
CA SER A 165 -6.10 5.22 -3.49
C SER A 165 -5.42 6.58 -3.61
N ARG A 166 -6.04 7.53 -4.32
CA ARG A 166 -5.44 8.84 -4.61
C ARG A 166 -5.54 9.84 -3.45
N ARG A 167 -6.71 9.95 -2.81
CA ARG A 167 -7.01 11.02 -1.84
C ARG A 167 -6.61 10.65 -0.42
N VAL A 168 -6.84 9.39 -0.03
CA VAL A 168 -6.64 8.93 1.35
C VAL A 168 -5.27 8.30 1.50
N HIS A 169 -4.93 7.34 0.63
CA HIS A 169 -3.64 6.65 0.67
C HIS A 169 -2.51 7.44 -0.01
N ASN A 170 -2.86 8.43 -0.84
CA ASN A 170 -1.92 9.25 -1.60
C ASN A 170 -0.97 8.38 -2.44
N ILE A 171 -1.53 7.41 -3.15
CA ILE A 171 -0.80 6.49 -4.03
C ILE A 171 -0.45 7.19 -5.34
N ASP A 172 0.80 7.05 -5.78
CA ASP A 172 1.29 7.56 -7.06
C ASP A 172 1.07 6.54 -8.19
N THR A 173 1.32 5.26 -7.90
CA THR A 173 1.15 4.16 -8.86
C THR A 173 0.30 3.04 -8.28
N LEU A 174 -0.84 2.76 -8.91
CA LEU A 174 -1.66 1.59 -8.61
C LEU A 174 -1.28 0.43 -9.53
N VAL A 175 -1.02 -0.73 -8.96
CA VAL A 175 -0.70 -1.97 -9.67
C VAL A 175 -1.88 -2.92 -9.55
N PHE A 176 -2.14 -3.73 -10.58
CA PHE A 176 -3.18 -4.75 -10.54
C PHE A 176 -2.95 -5.84 -11.58
N ALA A 177 -3.32 -7.07 -11.24
CA ALA A 177 -3.29 -8.19 -12.15
C ALA A 177 -4.63 -8.35 -12.86
N LEU A 178 -4.58 -8.57 -14.18
CA LEU A 178 -5.74 -8.96 -14.99
C LEU A 178 -5.50 -10.34 -15.62
N PRO A 179 -6.56 -11.14 -15.87
CA PRO A 179 -6.48 -12.25 -16.79
C PRO A 179 -5.87 -11.83 -18.14
N ASP A 180 -5.12 -12.73 -18.78
CA ASP A 180 -4.57 -12.52 -20.13
C ASP A 180 -5.65 -12.62 -21.22
N ASP A 181 -6.75 -11.89 -21.03
CA ASP A 181 -7.82 -11.70 -21.99
C ASP A 181 -7.57 -10.41 -22.77
N LYS A 182 -7.41 -10.53 -24.09
CA LYS A 182 -7.08 -9.39 -24.97
C LYS A 182 -8.13 -8.28 -24.91
N ASN A 183 -9.42 -8.62 -24.78
CA ASN A 183 -10.50 -7.64 -24.81
C ASN A 183 -10.55 -6.88 -23.49
N LEU A 184 -10.50 -7.59 -22.35
CA LEU A 184 -10.44 -7.00 -21.02
C LEU A 184 -9.24 -6.05 -20.90
N ILE A 185 -8.07 -6.52 -21.33
CA ILE A 185 -6.84 -5.72 -21.34
C ILE A 185 -7.01 -4.45 -22.19
N GLU A 186 -7.61 -4.57 -23.39
CA GLU A 186 -7.78 -3.43 -24.28
C GLU A 186 -8.83 -2.42 -23.74
N ILE A 187 -9.88 -2.90 -23.07
CA ILE A 187 -10.84 -2.05 -22.36
C ILE A 187 -10.11 -1.25 -21.27
N PHE A 188 -9.40 -1.93 -20.37
CA PHE A 188 -8.68 -1.25 -19.27
C PHE A 188 -7.64 -0.25 -19.78
N LYS A 189 -6.88 -0.59 -20.82
CA LYS A 189 -5.94 0.33 -21.47
C LYS A 189 -6.64 1.54 -22.09
N SER A 190 -7.77 1.31 -22.78
CA SER A 190 -8.49 2.36 -23.48
C SER A 190 -9.16 3.34 -22.51
N LEU A 191 -9.64 2.81 -21.38
CA LEU A 191 -10.36 3.58 -20.36
C LEU A 191 -9.43 4.28 -19.38
N PHE A 192 -8.51 3.54 -18.76
CA PHE A 192 -7.70 4.00 -17.63
C PHE A 192 -6.24 4.30 -17.99
N PHE A 193 -5.84 4.08 -19.24
CA PHE A 193 -4.47 4.34 -19.74
C PHE A 193 -3.38 3.57 -18.98
N CYS A 194 -3.74 2.42 -18.40
CA CYS A 194 -2.79 1.57 -17.71
C CYS A 194 -1.78 0.95 -18.70
N LYS A 195 -0.60 0.57 -18.18
CA LYS A 195 0.48 -0.04 -18.95
C LYS A 195 0.81 -1.39 -18.36
N ALA A 196 1.04 -2.38 -19.23
CA ALA A 196 1.56 -3.67 -18.77
C ALA A 196 2.95 -3.44 -18.18
N LEU A 197 3.21 -3.96 -16.98
CA LEU A 197 4.51 -3.84 -16.35
C LEU A 197 5.55 -4.71 -17.07
N GLN A 198 5.11 -5.84 -17.63
CA GLN A 198 5.96 -6.77 -18.35
C GLN A 198 5.29 -7.28 -19.63
N LYS A 199 6.10 -7.76 -20.58
CA LYS A 199 5.61 -8.27 -21.87
C LYS A 199 4.93 -9.63 -21.76
N HIS A 200 5.44 -10.49 -20.88
CA HIS A 200 4.98 -11.88 -20.74
C HIS A 200 3.85 -11.98 -19.72
N ALA A 201 2.87 -12.80 -20.04
CA ALA A 201 1.90 -13.27 -19.07
C ALA A 201 2.52 -14.41 -18.26
N TYR A 202 2.05 -14.56 -17.02
CA TYR A 202 2.51 -15.60 -16.11
C TYR A 202 1.34 -16.52 -15.78
N THR A 203 1.57 -17.83 -15.79
CA THR A 203 0.59 -18.79 -15.30
C THR A 203 0.82 -18.98 -13.80
N PRO A 204 -0.19 -18.70 -12.94
CA PRO A 204 -0.07 -18.90 -11.50
C PRO A 204 0.18 -20.38 -11.14
N HIS A 205 0.54 -20.61 -9.87
CA HIS A 205 0.75 -21.96 -9.32
C HIS A 205 -0.52 -22.82 -9.44
N PRO A 206 -0.43 -24.16 -9.59
CA PRO A 206 -1.56 -25.07 -9.78
C PRO A 206 -2.67 -25.08 -8.71
N CYS A 207 -2.54 -24.34 -7.61
CA CYS A 207 -3.60 -24.20 -6.60
C CYS A 207 -4.55 -23.03 -6.91
N LEU A 208 -4.23 -22.26 -7.95
CA LEU A 208 -5.05 -21.18 -8.47
C LEU A 208 -5.29 -21.50 -9.95
N ASN A 209 -6.53 -21.82 -10.28
CA ASN A 209 -6.94 -22.30 -11.61
C ASN A 209 -7.19 -21.14 -12.59
N TYR A 210 -6.61 -19.96 -12.33
CA TYR A 210 -6.61 -18.89 -13.33
C TYR A 210 -5.75 -19.31 -14.52
N GLY A 211 -6.21 -18.93 -15.72
CA GLY A 211 -5.33 -18.90 -16.88
C GLY A 211 -4.15 -17.94 -16.69
N ALA A 212 -3.38 -17.71 -17.75
CA ALA A 212 -2.29 -16.74 -17.69
C ALA A 212 -2.80 -15.35 -17.25
N ILE A 213 -2.02 -14.64 -16.44
CA ILE A 213 -2.30 -13.28 -15.95
C ILE A 213 -1.22 -12.30 -16.39
N ARG A 214 -1.58 -11.02 -16.50
CA ARG A 214 -0.64 -9.91 -16.72
C ARG A 214 -0.79 -8.85 -15.65
N LEU A 215 0.35 -8.31 -15.24
CA LEU A 215 0.40 -7.21 -14.29
C LEU A 215 0.40 -5.86 -15.01
N PHE A 216 -0.44 -4.95 -14.54
CA PHE A 216 -0.60 -3.59 -15.05
C PHE A 216 -0.27 -2.57 -13.98
N GLN A 217 0.18 -1.40 -14.43
CA GLN A 217 0.36 -0.21 -13.61
C GLN A 217 -0.48 0.95 -14.15
N LEU A 218 -1.00 1.75 -13.24
CA LEU A 218 -1.70 3.01 -13.47
C LEU A 218 -0.99 4.08 -12.63
N ASP A 219 -0.24 4.95 -13.31
CA ASP A 219 0.39 6.14 -12.70
C ASP A 219 -0.64 7.27 -12.68
N PHE A 220 -1.06 7.69 -11.49
CA PHE A 220 -2.20 8.60 -11.31
C PHE A 220 -1.98 9.95 -12.02
N ALA A 221 -0.77 10.49 -11.98
CA ALA A 221 -0.43 11.76 -12.65
C ALA A 221 -0.59 11.65 -14.17
N THR A 222 0.02 10.64 -14.77
CA THR A 222 -0.08 10.38 -16.22
C THR A 222 -1.52 10.08 -16.63
N THR A 223 -2.22 9.26 -15.84
CA THR A 223 -3.62 8.91 -16.11
C THR A 223 -4.52 10.14 -16.03
N GLN A 224 -4.35 11.02 -15.05
CA GLN A 224 -5.12 12.28 -14.95
C GLN A 224 -4.94 13.15 -16.20
N MET A 225 -3.70 13.33 -16.67
CA MET A 225 -3.43 14.10 -17.90
C MET A 225 -4.12 13.49 -19.12
N MET A 226 -4.10 12.16 -19.24
CA MET A 226 -4.74 11.45 -20.34
C MET A 226 -6.27 11.48 -20.25
N LEU A 227 -6.82 11.41 -19.04
CA LEU A 227 -8.26 11.54 -18.79
C LEU A 227 -8.75 12.92 -19.24
N ILE A 228 -8.07 13.99 -18.84
CA ILE A 228 -8.33 15.37 -19.30
C ILE A 228 -8.33 15.43 -20.83
N LYS A 229 -7.27 14.91 -21.46
CA LYS A 229 -7.09 14.99 -22.91
C LYS A 229 -8.18 14.25 -23.69
N LYS A 230 -8.71 13.15 -23.17
CA LYS A 230 -9.61 12.24 -23.91
C LYS A 230 -11.09 12.37 -23.54
N TYR A 231 -11.40 12.77 -22.32
CA TYR A 231 -12.77 12.77 -21.81
C TYR A 231 -13.31 14.15 -21.41
N TRP A 232 -12.46 15.12 -21.06
CA TRP A 232 -12.96 16.43 -20.63
C TRP A 232 -13.81 17.08 -21.73
N LYS A 233 -15.01 17.53 -21.33
CA LYS A 233 -16.02 18.23 -22.14
C LYS A 233 -16.80 17.31 -23.07
N LYS A 234 -16.66 15.99 -22.90
CA LYS A 234 -17.64 15.03 -23.45
C LYS A 234 -18.97 15.19 -22.69
N PRO A 235 -20.09 14.66 -23.24
CA PRO A 235 -21.33 14.52 -22.48
C PRO A 235 -21.04 13.87 -21.12
N ILE A 236 -21.75 14.27 -20.06
CA ILE A 236 -21.39 13.94 -18.67
C ILE A 236 -21.31 12.42 -18.42
N GLN A 237 -22.15 11.61 -19.06
CA GLN A 237 -22.15 10.14 -19.00
C GLN A 237 -20.96 9.49 -19.73
N LYS A 238 -20.23 10.27 -20.54
CA LYS A 238 -19.04 9.84 -21.29
C LYS A 238 -17.77 10.50 -20.74
N ASP A 239 -17.88 11.40 -19.76
CA ASP A 239 -16.75 12.15 -19.19
C ASP A 239 -16.15 11.41 -17.98
N LEU A 240 -15.28 10.44 -18.26
CA LEU A 240 -14.59 9.66 -17.21
C LEU A 240 -13.68 10.53 -16.33
N PHE A 241 -13.16 11.65 -16.86
CA PHE A 241 -12.39 12.59 -16.03
C PHE A 241 -13.29 13.20 -14.96
N ASN A 242 -14.44 13.75 -15.36
CA ASN A 242 -15.39 14.34 -14.42
C ASN A 242 -15.91 13.30 -13.43
N PHE A 243 -16.26 12.10 -13.90
CA PHE A 243 -16.72 11.00 -13.05
C PHE A 243 -15.71 10.63 -11.96
N LEU A 244 -14.41 10.52 -12.27
CA LEU A 244 -13.39 10.12 -11.29
C LEU A 244 -12.88 11.27 -10.39
N HIS A 245 -13.01 12.52 -10.82
CA HIS A 245 -12.37 13.66 -10.15
C HIS A 245 -13.33 14.66 -9.49
N ASN A 246 -14.52 14.86 -10.06
CA ASN A 246 -15.39 15.99 -9.70
C ASN A 246 -16.80 15.55 -9.27
N LEU A 247 -17.33 14.47 -9.82
CA LEU A 247 -18.63 13.95 -9.42
C LEU A 247 -18.51 13.42 -7.99
N GLU A 248 -19.38 13.86 -7.08
CA GLU A 248 -19.39 13.36 -5.70
C GLU A 248 -20.60 12.46 -5.48
N TYR A 249 -20.40 11.34 -4.78
CA TYR A 249 -21.48 10.49 -4.32
C TYR A 249 -21.63 10.65 -2.82
N THR A 250 -22.83 11.02 -2.37
CA THR A 250 -23.16 11.20 -0.96
C THR A 250 -23.09 9.92 -0.14
N ASN A 251 -23.15 8.77 -0.81
CA ASN A 251 -23.18 7.45 -0.19
C ASN A 251 -21.77 6.84 -0.05
N PHE A 252 -20.72 7.62 -0.31
CA PHE A 252 -19.34 7.22 -0.12
C PHE A 252 -18.85 7.72 1.24
N GLU A 253 -18.40 6.81 2.09
CA GLU A 253 -17.83 7.14 3.39
C GLU A 253 -16.33 6.83 3.36
N PHE A 254 -15.53 7.88 3.18
CA PHE A 254 -14.07 7.77 3.24
C PHE A 254 -13.58 7.79 4.69
N PRO A 255 -12.59 6.98 5.06
CA PRO A 255 -12.00 7.04 6.39
C PRO A 255 -11.19 8.33 6.57
N HIS A 256 -11.05 8.77 7.82
CA HIS A 256 -10.22 9.94 8.16
C HIS A 256 -8.72 9.66 8.02
N GLU A 257 -8.31 8.39 8.18
CA GLU A 257 -6.91 7.95 8.12
C GLU A 257 -6.76 6.77 7.14
N SER A 258 -5.57 6.63 6.56
CA SER A 258 -5.23 5.55 5.62
C SER A 258 -4.78 4.27 6.30
N ILE A 259 -4.66 4.28 7.63
CA ILE A 259 -4.25 3.14 8.44
C ILE A 259 -5.47 2.61 9.17
N HIS A 260 -5.75 1.33 9.00
CA HIS A 260 -6.80 0.63 9.71
C HIS A 260 -6.19 -0.48 10.57
N GLN A 261 -6.05 -0.24 11.87
CA GLN A 261 -5.50 -1.24 12.78
C GLN A 261 -6.63 -2.11 13.33
N TRP A 262 -6.56 -3.43 13.08
CA TRP A 262 -7.48 -4.39 13.68
C TRP A 262 -7.40 -4.35 15.19
N SER A 263 -8.55 -4.31 15.87
CA SER A 263 -8.60 -4.54 17.31
C SER A 263 -8.13 -5.96 17.66
N ALA A 264 -7.67 -6.16 18.89
CA ALA A 264 -7.25 -7.48 19.37
C ALA A 264 -8.34 -8.56 19.19
N SER A 265 -9.61 -8.22 19.42
CA SER A 265 -10.73 -9.15 19.20
C SER A 265 -10.92 -9.50 17.73
N GLN A 266 -10.89 -8.51 16.83
CA GLN A 266 -11.02 -8.74 15.38
C GLN A 266 -9.87 -9.60 14.86
N LEU A 267 -8.63 -9.25 15.22
CA LEU A 267 -7.45 -9.97 14.77
C LEU A 267 -7.44 -11.41 15.28
N LYS A 268 -7.85 -11.63 16.54
CA LYS A 268 -7.97 -12.98 17.11
C LYS A 268 -8.97 -13.82 16.33
N GLU A 269 -10.15 -13.27 16.02
CA GLU A 269 -11.17 -14.02 15.28
C GLU A 269 -10.70 -14.36 13.87
N LEU A 270 -10.13 -13.38 13.14
CA LEU A 270 -9.56 -13.58 11.81
C LEU A 270 -8.49 -14.68 11.79
N LEU A 271 -7.71 -14.81 12.86
CA LEU A 271 -6.66 -15.81 12.98
C LEU A 271 -7.14 -17.18 13.48
N THR A 272 -8.30 -17.26 14.15
CA THR A 272 -8.78 -18.49 14.83
C THR A 272 -9.03 -19.66 13.87
N ASN A 273 -9.35 -19.39 12.59
CA ASN A 273 -9.56 -20.42 11.56
C ASN A 273 -8.57 -20.29 10.39
N SER A 274 -7.40 -19.71 10.65
CA SER A 274 -6.42 -19.33 9.61
C SER A 274 -5.06 -20.00 9.82
N ASP A 275 -5.03 -21.24 10.31
CA ASP A 275 -3.78 -21.97 10.61
C ASP A 275 -2.84 -22.03 9.38
N GLU A 276 -3.37 -22.38 8.20
CA GLU A 276 -2.59 -22.41 6.95
C GLU A 276 -1.97 -21.05 6.59
N LEU A 277 -2.65 -19.96 6.96
CA LEU A 277 -2.16 -18.60 6.75
C LEU A 277 -1.03 -18.30 7.73
N ILE A 278 -1.22 -18.60 9.02
CA ILE A 278 -0.22 -18.39 10.07
C ILE A 278 1.06 -19.18 9.75
N ASP A 279 0.92 -20.44 9.35
CA ASP A 279 2.02 -21.32 8.95
C ASP A 279 2.75 -20.83 7.69
N SER A 280 2.07 -20.06 6.85
CA SER A 280 2.67 -19.49 5.64
C SER A 280 3.51 -18.23 5.89
N LEU A 281 3.42 -17.63 7.08
CA LEU A 281 4.19 -16.44 7.43
C LEU A 281 5.65 -16.82 7.70
N SER A 282 6.56 -16.12 7.03
CA SER A 282 7.99 -16.16 7.36
C SER A 282 8.26 -15.53 8.73
N GLU A 283 9.39 -15.89 9.34
CA GLU A 283 9.82 -15.29 10.62
C GLU A 283 9.91 -13.77 10.55
N TYR A 284 10.33 -13.25 9.40
CA TYR A 284 10.37 -11.83 9.13
C TYR A 284 8.98 -11.17 9.06
N GLU A 285 7.99 -11.83 8.45
CA GLU A 285 6.62 -11.33 8.40
C GLU A 285 5.96 -11.35 9.78
N LYS A 286 6.20 -12.38 10.59
CA LYS A 286 5.75 -12.45 11.98
C LYS A 286 6.33 -11.30 12.81
N LEU A 287 7.62 -11.00 12.65
CA LEU A 287 8.26 -9.83 13.27
C LEU A 287 7.58 -8.52 12.84
N CYS A 288 7.27 -8.35 11.56
CA CYS A 288 6.60 -7.15 11.06
C CYS A 288 5.20 -6.99 11.66
N LEU A 289 4.41 -8.07 11.77
CA LEU A 289 3.11 -8.01 12.45
C LEU A 289 3.27 -7.55 13.90
N LYS A 290 4.25 -8.08 14.65
CA LYS A 290 4.50 -7.62 16.01
C LYS A 290 4.87 -6.12 16.08
N GLN A 291 5.52 -5.59 15.04
CA GLN A 291 5.84 -4.16 14.96
C GLN A 291 4.64 -3.25 14.67
N PHE A 292 3.64 -3.76 13.94
CA PHE A 292 2.38 -3.04 13.72
C PHE A 292 1.45 -3.12 14.93
N TYR A 293 1.40 -4.27 15.61
CA TYR A 293 0.52 -4.56 16.74
C TYR A 293 1.32 -4.63 18.05
N GLN A 294 1.80 -3.48 18.51
CA GLN A 294 2.80 -3.41 19.59
C GLN A 294 2.23 -3.63 20.99
N GLU A 295 0.95 -3.33 21.20
CA GLU A 295 0.34 -3.40 22.53
C GLU A 295 0.40 -4.82 23.11
N PRO A 296 0.58 -4.98 24.44
CA PRO A 296 0.71 -6.29 25.07
C PRO A 296 -0.49 -7.22 24.83
N ILE A 297 -1.68 -6.66 24.59
CA ILE A 297 -2.89 -7.44 24.31
C ILE A 297 -2.74 -8.33 23.06
N TYR A 298 -1.88 -7.97 22.11
CA TYR A 298 -1.65 -8.74 20.88
C TYR A 298 -0.62 -9.86 21.05
N ASP A 299 0.15 -9.91 22.14
CA ASP A 299 1.23 -10.90 22.33
C ASP A 299 0.73 -12.35 22.34
N ASN A 300 -0.50 -12.56 22.83
CA ASN A 300 -1.13 -13.88 22.90
C ASN A 300 -1.96 -14.21 21.64
N ILE A 301 -1.99 -13.31 20.65
CA ILE A 301 -2.79 -13.44 19.42
C ILE A 301 -1.86 -13.64 18.22
N LEU A 302 -0.77 -12.86 18.16
CA LEU A 302 0.16 -12.92 17.04
C LEU A 302 1.06 -14.15 17.13
N PRO A 303 1.46 -14.71 15.98
CA PRO A 303 2.45 -15.77 15.95
C PRO A 303 3.80 -15.30 16.48
N THR A 304 4.45 -16.15 17.29
CA THR A 304 5.80 -15.90 17.78
C THR A 304 6.82 -16.00 16.65
N TYR A 305 7.90 -15.22 16.73
CA TYR A 305 9.00 -15.23 15.75
C TYR A 305 10.35 -15.58 16.40
N ASN A 306 11.28 -16.08 15.59
CA ASN A 306 12.63 -16.44 15.96
C ASN A 306 13.67 -15.49 15.35
N LEU A 307 14.23 -14.62 16.19
CA LEU A 307 15.23 -13.62 15.79
C LEU A 307 16.52 -14.24 15.21
N GLU A 308 16.92 -15.43 15.64
CA GLU A 308 18.16 -16.06 15.17
C GLU A 308 18.01 -16.59 13.74
N VAL A 309 16.83 -17.05 13.35
CA VAL A 309 16.52 -17.44 11.97
C VAL A 309 16.62 -16.21 11.06
N ILE A 310 16.00 -15.10 11.45
CA ILE A 310 16.03 -13.84 10.69
C ILE A 310 17.47 -13.38 10.47
N LYS A 311 18.27 -13.28 11.54
CA LYS A 311 19.69 -12.88 11.45
C LYS A 311 20.50 -13.82 10.56
N THR A 312 20.19 -15.12 10.57
CA THR A 312 20.92 -16.11 9.77
C THR A 312 20.59 -16.00 8.29
N GLU A 313 19.30 -15.82 7.93
CA GLU A 313 18.88 -15.63 6.54
C GLU A 313 19.49 -14.37 5.92
N GLU A 314 19.59 -13.30 6.71
CA GLU A 314 20.21 -12.06 6.27
C GLU A 314 21.70 -12.19 6.06
N ARG A 315 22.42 -12.83 7.00
CA ARG A 315 23.84 -13.11 6.84
C ARG A 315 24.13 -13.93 5.58
N LYS A 316 23.31 -14.96 5.30
CA LYS A 316 23.42 -15.77 4.08
C LYS A 316 23.22 -14.93 2.82
N LYS A 317 22.17 -14.11 2.78
CA LYS A 317 21.88 -13.26 1.62
C LYS A 317 22.94 -12.17 1.42
N ILE A 318 23.49 -11.59 2.49
CA ILE A 318 24.63 -10.66 2.41
C ILE A 318 25.87 -11.35 1.82
N LEU A 319 26.12 -12.61 2.17
CA LEU A 319 27.21 -13.41 1.57
C LEU A 319 26.97 -13.72 0.08
N ASP A 320 25.73 -13.93 -0.33
CA ASP A 320 25.35 -14.27 -1.72
C ASP A 320 25.33 -13.04 -2.67
N LEU A 321 25.41 -11.80 -2.16
CA LEU A 321 25.37 -10.54 -2.93
C LEU A 321 26.61 -10.24 -3.80
N LYS A 322 27.45 -11.23 -4.12
CA LYS A 322 28.48 -11.09 -5.18
C LYS A 322 27.92 -11.14 -6.61
N THR A 323 26.60 -11.21 -6.77
CA THR A 323 25.91 -11.07 -8.07
C THR A 323 24.72 -10.11 -7.96
N PRO A 324 24.51 -9.22 -8.95
CA PRO A 324 23.46 -8.22 -8.91
C PRO A 324 22.13 -8.82 -9.38
N SER A 325 21.37 -9.42 -8.47
CA SER A 325 19.95 -9.65 -8.72
C SER A 325 19.12 -9.89 -7.46
N SER A 326 18.10 -9.05 -7.31
CA SER A 326 16.73 -9.33 -6.88
C SER A 326 16.41 -9.65 -5.41
N ASN A 327 15.36 -8.96 -4.95
CA ASN A 327 14.34 -9.43 -4.00
C ASN A 327 14.66 -9.41 -2.49
N LEU A 328 15.25 -8.32 -2.00
CA LEU A 328 15.00 -7.90 -0.63
C LEU A 328 14.84 -6.40 -0.53
N VAL A 329 13.86 -6.01 0.28
CA VAL A 329 13.91 -4.79 1.09
C VAL A 329 14.89 -5.13 2.21
N PRO A 330 16.18 -4.71 2.15
CA PRO A 330 17.15 -5.03 3.19
C PRO A 330 16.64 -4.54 4.57
N LEU A 331 17.11 -5.12 5.69
CA LEU A 331 16.73 -4.69 7.05
C LEU A 331 16.83 -3.17 7.28
N HIS A 332 17.73 -2.49 6.57
CA HIS A 332 17.82 -1.03 6.60
C HIS A 332 16.62 -0.30 5.97
N LYS A 333 15.83 -0.96 5.11
CA LYS A 333 14.53 -0.50 4.61
C LYS A 333 13.36 -0.91 5.53
N ILE A 334 13.51 -1.94 6.37
CA ILE A 334 12.52 -2.34 7.41
C ILE A 334 12.56 -1.36 8.59
N ALA A 335 13.74 -0.83 8.85
CA ALA A 335 13.96 0.31 9.73
C ALA A 335 13.27 1.62 9.32
N PHE A 336 12.69 1.71 8.11
CA PHE A 336 11.93 2.90 7.74
C PHE A 336 10.56 2.96 8.42
N PHE A 337 10.03 1.86 8.96
CA PHE A 337 8.62 1.81 9.37
C PHE A 337 8.30 1.82 10.88
N ASN A 338 9.18 1.50 11.83
CA ASN A 338 8.97 1.96 13.24
C ASN A 338 10.07 1.75 14.29
N ARG A 339 11.31 1.46 13.90
CA ARG A 339 12.46 1.95 14.66
C ARG A 339 13.32 2.66 13.65
N GLU A 340 13.11 3.96 13.55
CA GLU A 340 14.13 4.88 13.08
C GLU A 340 15.51 4.31 13.41
N ILE A 341 16.28 3.84 12.42
CA ILE A 341 17.66 3.44 12.69
C ILE A 341 18.31 4.66 13.32
N ARG A 342 18.75 4.44 14.56
CA ARG A 342 19.42 5.42 15.36
C ARG A 342 20.90 5.16 15.24
N PHE A 343 21.53 5.94 14.38
CA PHE A 343 22.98 5.95 14.26
C PHE A 343 23.55 6.66 15.48
N LYS A 344 24.53 6.04 16.13
CA LYS A 344 25.32 6.76 17.13
C LYS A 344 26.06 7.87 16.42
N ALA A 345 25.70 9.12 16.73
CA ALA A 345 26.38 10.29 16.21
C ALA A 345 27.50 10.73 17.15
N GLU A 346 27.23 10.72 18.46
CA GLU A 346 28.12 11.25 19.51
C GLU A 346 28.75 12.60 19.11
N ALA A 347 27.97 13.45 18.46
CA ALA A 347 28.39 14.72 17.90
C ALA A 347 27.97 15.87 18.82
N ASP A 348 28.80 16.91 18.87
CA ASP A 348 28.47 18.14 19.59
C ASP A 348 27.68 19.09 18.68
N GLY A 349 26.83 19.91 19.29
CA GLY A 349 26.05 20.90 18.55
C GLY A 349 25.47 21.98 19.43
N PHE A 350 24.74 22.90 18.80
CA PHE A 350 24.06 24.00 19.46
C PHE A 350 22.60 24.04 19.03
N ILE A 351 21.72 24.32 19.98
CA ILE A 351 20.31 24.64 19.70
C ILE A 351 20.01 26.08 20.10
N SER A 352 19.13 26.75 19.36
CA SER A 352 18.67 28.11 19.66
C SER A 352 17.17 28.25 19.50
N SER A 353 16.52 28.96 20.44
CA SER A 353 15.10 29.30 20.37
C SER A 353 14.91 30.75 19.93
N GLN A 354 14.83 31.00 18.63
CA GLN A 354 14.45 32.26 17.95
C GLN A 354 15.11 33.60 18.37
N VAL A 355 15.86 33.71 19.48
CA VAL A 355 16.67 34.88 19.86
C VAL A 355 17.90 34.45 20.68
N ALA A 356 19.06 34.49 20.02
CA ALA A 356 20.45 34.61 20.51
C ALA A 356 21.06 33.62 21.53
N GLN A 357 20.31 32.91 22.37
CA GLN A 357 20.93 31.96 23.31
C GLN A 357 21.22 30.63 22.62
N GLN A 358 22.50 30.35 22.38
CA GLN A 358 22.96 29.04 21.93
C GLN A 358 23.18 28.15 23.14
N THR A 359 22.42 27.07 23.21
CA THR A 359 22.56 26.05 24.24
C THR A 359 23.37 24.89 23.67
N PRO A 360 24.53 24.53 24.26
CA PRO A 360 25.31 23.39 23.83
C PRO A 360 24.55 22.08 24.12
N ILE A 361 24.66 21.14 23.19
CA ILE A 361 24.07 19.81 23.29
C ILE A 361 25.07 18.74 22.84
N LYS A 362 24.88 17.53 23.35
CA LYS A 362 25.52 16.33 22.83
C LYS A 362 24.47 15.46 22.16
N ILE A 363 24.64 15.17 20.87
CA ILE A 363 23.76 14.30 20.11
C ILE A 363 24.15 12.85 20.41
N ILE A 364 23.24 12.12 21.03
CA ILE A 364 23.45 10.72 21.41
C ILE A 364 23.30 9.85 20.15
N ASP A 365 22.18 10.03 19.47
CA ASP A 365 21.88 9.33 18.23
C ASP A 365 20.90 10.10 17.36
N ILE A 366 20.92 9.73 16.08
CA ILE A 366 20.20 10.41 15.01
C ILE A 366 19.48 9.38 14.16
N SER A 367 18.31 9.78 13.67
CA SER A 367 17.50 9.04 12.71
C SER A 367 16.95 9.96 11.62
N LEU A 368 16.20 9.38 10.68
CA LEU A 368 15.61 10.14 9.59
C LEU A 368 14.67 11.27 10.07
N ASN A 369 13.79 11.01 11.05
CA ASN A 369 12.80 12.00 11.49
C ASN A 369 13.06 12.53 12.90
N GLY A 370 14.15 12.14 13.56
CA GLY A 370 14.43 12.64 14.90
C GLY A 370 15.87 12.46 15.40
N MET A 371 16.07 12.85 16.65
CA MET A 371 17.33 12.65 17.37
C MET A 371 17.12 12.61 18.88
N ARG A 372 18.05 11.97 19.58
CA ARG A 372 18.19 12.10 21.04
C ARG A 372 19.37 12.98 21.35
N VAL A 373 19.15 13.96 22.20
CA VAL A 373 20.20 14.87 22.65
C VAL A 373 20.25 14.90 24.16
N GLN A 374 21.44 15.03 24.70
CA GLN A 374 21.69 15.39 26.08
C GLN A 374 21.97 16.89 26.14
N CYS A 375 21.33 17.57 27.07
CA CYS A 375 21.48 19.01 27.24
C CYS A 375 21.64 19.36 28.72
N SER A 376 22.52 20.29 29.07
CA SER A 376 22.66 20.72 30.47
C SER A 376 21.54 21.66 30.93
N GLN A 377 20.80 22.25 30.00
CA GLN A 377 19.71 23.19 30.27
C GLN A 377 18.35 22.52 30.05
N SER A 378 17.35 22.95 30.83
CA SER A 378 15.98 22.44 30.68
C SER A 378 15.32 23.02 29.43
N LEU A 379 14.84 22.14 28.55
CA LEU A 379 14.14 22.53 27.32
C LEU A 379 12.63 22.31 27.45
N LYS A 380 11.84 23.15 26.80
CA LYS A 380 10.37 23.00 26.78
C LYS A 380 9.93 22.03 25.69
N VAL A 381 9.10 21.05 26.06
CA VAL A 381 8.46 20.12 25.12
C VAL A 381 7.45 20.87 24.24
N GLY A 382 7.41 20.54 22.95
CA GLY A 382 6.55 21.16 21.94
C GLY A 382 7.13 22.44 21.29
N GLN A 383 8.23 22.97 21.83
CA GLN A 383 8.83 24.21 21.34
C GLN A 383 9.75 23.94 20.12
N PRO A 384 9.70 24.80 19.07
CA PRO A 384 10.64 24.74 17.96
C PRO A 384 12.00 25.36 18.32
N TYR A 385 13.07 24.78 17.79
CA TYR A 385 14.46 25.24 17.89
C TYR A 385 15.16 25.08 16.55
N THR A 386 16.28 25.78 16.38
CA THR A 386 17.21 25.55 15.28
C THR A 386 18.42 24.80 15.81
N LEU A 387 18.75 23.67 15.19
CA LEU A 387 19.97 22.91 15.45
C LEU A 387 21.09 23.38 14.53
N LYS A 388 22.30 23.50 15.07
CA LYS A 388 23.56 23.60 14.31
C LYS A 388 24.54 22.53 14.81
N THR A 389 25.06 21.70 13.91
CA THR A 389 26.05 20.65 14.25
C THR A 389 26.84 20.23 13.02
N ASP A 390 27.98 19.61 13.24
CA ASP A 390 28.83 19.02 12.21
C ASP A 390 28.92 17.51 12.43
N ILE A 391 28.59 16.73 11.40
CA ILE A 391 28.63 15.26 11.44
C ILE A 391 29.39 14.75 10.23
N GLY A 392 30.58 14.20 10.47
CA GLY A 392 31.52 13.87 9.40
C GLY A 392 31.98 15.15 8.70
N ASN A 393 31.78 15.21 7.38
CA ASN A 393 32.10 16.40 6.57
C ASN A 393 30.86 17.27 6.27
N ASN A 394 29.73 17.01 6.93
CA ASN A 394 28.47 17.71 6.69
C ASN A 394 28.18 18.70 7.82
N SER A 395 28.14 19.99 7.49
CA SER A 395 27.65 21.04 8.40
C SER A 395 26.17 21.28 8.15
N ILE A 396 25.36 21.23 9.20
CA ILE A 396 23.89 21.29 9.09
C ILE A 396 23.29 22.33 10.02
N GLU A 397 22.30 23.05 9.48
CA GLU A 397 21.42 23.96 10.21
C GLU A 397 19.96 23.62 9.87
N ILE A 398 19.19 23.11 10.85
CA ILE A 398 17.85 22.58 10.60
C ILE A 398 16.85 22.94 11.72
N ALA A 399 15.58 23.05 11.35
CA ALA A 399 14.49 23.24 12.30
C ALA A 399 14.09 21.92 12.97
N ILE A 400 13.98 21.94 14.29
CA ILE A 400 13.63 20.78 15.13
C ILE A 400 12.58 21.17 16.18
N ARG A 401 11.82 20.19 16.66
CA ARG A 401 10.83 20.38 17.73
C ARG A 401 11.01 19.34 18.82
N THR A 402 11.03 19.76 20.07
CA THR A 402 11.08 18.80 21.20
C THR A 402 9.75 18.04 21.30
N ILE A 403 9.79 16.70 21.33
CA ILE A 403 8.60 15.85 21.43
C ILE A 403 8.44 15.25 22.83
N TRP A 404 9.54 14.93 23.50
CA TRP A 404 9.53 14.38 24.86
C TRP A 404 10.82 14.75 25.61
N ALA A 405 10.77 14.67 26.94
CA ALA A 405 11.91 14.95 27.82
C ALA A 405 11.99 13.94 28.96
N LYS A 406 13.19 13.42 29.23
CA LYS A 406 13.52 12.62 30.42
C LYS A 406 14.35 13.49 31.38
N LYS A 407 13.65 14.14 32.32
CA LYS A 407 14.21 15.17 33.21
C LYS A 407 15.34 14.67 34.10
N GLU A 408 15.26 13.43 34.58
CA GLU A 408 16.27 12.83 35.47
C GLU A 408 17.65 12.70 34.83
N SER A 409 17.70 12.47 33.51
CA SER A 409 18.94 12.29 32.75
C SER A 409 19.25 13.46 31.80
N ASN A 410 18.42 14.51 31.83
CA ASN A 410 18.43 15.62 30.87
C ASN A 410 18.55 15.17 29.40
N ILE A 411 17.79 14.14 29.02
CA ILE A 411 17.72 13.63 27.64
C ILE A 411 16.42 14.12 27.01
N TYR A 412 16.52 14.63 25.79
CA TYR A 412 15.40 15.17 25.04
C TYR A 412 15.29 14.48 23.69
N GLY A 413 14.05 14.16 23.31
CA GLY A 413 13.72 13.67 21.98
C GLY A 413 13.26 14.82 21.09
N PHE A 414 13.87 14.94 19.93
CA PHE A 414 13.52 15.93 18.91
C PHE A 414 12.98 15.27 17.65
N ARG A 415 12.00 15.92 17.02
CA ARG A 415 11.56 15.67 15.65
C ARG A 415 12.22 16.68 14.72
N ILE A 416 12.62 16.22 13.54
CA ILE A 416 13.09 17.06 12.45
C ILE A 416 11.88 17.62 11.70
N GLU A 417 11.78 18.94 11.63
CA GLU A 417 10.66 19.62 10.95
C GLU A 417 10.95 19.78 9.44
N ASP A 418 12.22 19.88 9.06
CA ASP A 418 12.67 19.99 7.67
C ASP A 418 13.71 18.92 7.31
N GLN A 419 13.31 17.94 6.50
CA GLN A 419 14.18 16.87 6.00
C GLN A 419 14.95 17.33 4.75
N SER A 420 15.68 18.43 4.90
CA SER A 420 16.47 19.04 3.84
C SER A 420 17.45 18.05 3.22
N LYS A 421 17.91 18.35 1.99
CA LYS A 421 18.92 17.54 1.28
C LYS A 421 20.16 17.30 2.16
N SER A 422 20.56 18.29 2.96
CA SER A 422 21.70 18.21 3.87
C SER A 422 21.47 17.21 5.01
N TRP A 423 20.25 17.11 5.55
CA TRP A 423 19.92 16.10 6.57
C TRP A 423 19.96 14.68 6.01
N ARG A 424 19.42 14.48 4.80
CA ARG A 424 19.49 13.16 4.12
C ARG A 424 20.94 12.73 3.83
N GLN A 425 21.82 13.67 3.51
CA GLN A 425 23.26 13.41 3.32
C GLN A 425 23.94 12.95 4.61
N VAL A 426 23.60 13.54 5.76
CA VAL A 426 24.08 13.09 7.08
C VAL A 426 23.64 11.65 7.35
N ILE A 427 22.37 11.32 7.10
CA ILE A 427 21.86 9.95 7.26
C ILE A 427 22.61 8.97 6.35
N HIS A 428 22.85 9.36 5.08
CA HIS A 428 23.60 8.52 4.14
C HIS A 428 25.05 8.27 4.60
N TYR A 429 25.73 9.32 5.07
CA TYR A 429 27.08 9.20 5.62
C TYR A 429 27.16 8.25 6.81
N LEU A 430 26.19 8.33 7.74
CA LEU A 430 26.15 7.46 8.91
C LEU A 430 25.88 5.99 8.54
N ILE A 431 25.07 5.75 7.50
CA ILE A 431 24.85 4.41 6.92
C ILE A 431 26.15 3.85 6.36
N GLU A 432 26.89 4.63 5.55
CA GLU A 432 28.16 4.18 4.96
C GLU A 432 29.22 3.88 6.02
N LYS A 433 29.30 4.74 7.06
CA LYS A 433 30.25 4.56 8.17
C LYS A 433 30.00 3.27 8.95
N GLU A 434 28.73 2.96 9.25
CA GLU A 434 28.36 1.74 10.00
C GLU A 434 28.56 0.45 9.17
N GLN A 435 28.54 0.56 7.83
CA GLN A 435 28.86 -0.56 6.93
C GLN A 435 30.37 -0.81 6.76
N ALA A 436 31.19 0.21 7.02
CA ALA A 436 32.66 0.13 6.93
C ALA A 436 33.33 -0.34 8.23
N SER A 437 32.61 -0.28 9.36
CA SER A 437 32.99 -0.78 10.70
C SER A 437 32.52 -2.21 10.93
#